data_AF-A0A957YWC8-F1
#
_entry.id   AF-A0A957YWC8-F1
#
_cell.length_a   1.000
_cell.length_b   1.000
_cell.length_c   1.000
_cell.angle_alpha   90.00
_cell.angle_beta   90.00
_cell.angle_gamma   90.00
#
_symmetry.space_group_name_H-M   'P 1'
#
loop_
_entity.id
_entity.type
_entity.pdbx_description
1 polymer ?
#
loop_
_entity_poly.entity_id
_entity_poly.type
_entity_poly.pdbx_seq_one_letter_code
_entity_poly.pdbx_strand_id
1 'polypeptide(L)'
;MNQLTNFEKQLKAALKQFHVPEALGADSPLASFYFLGHLLTDSDDAASPLHRGKILQRELRMAAEQLWQRAPLTSADDVLQQFHALSKQPESDSYAYLILELRCLHNFLKPKKIADIWESILPGSRAEHYRDYDRAITKLGQRFLQRVQPTFRLEQPSESGPLLGYLGLLEEAQCALKERKSVAVYGSGGTGKTAFGAALAATYPSGHCFWFTIRPTLNDRLESMLFALGYFLHQRGASNLWHMLLVHNGKIDNLALASGLVREDLAIL
;
A
#
# COMPACT_ATOMS: atom_id res chain seq x y z
N MET A 1 -4.03 -13.85 -21.92
CA MET A 1 -3.07 -13.71 -20.79
C MET A 1 -3.44 -12.43 -20.07
N ASN A 2 -3.95 -12.50 -18.83
CA ASN A 2 -4.12 -11.28 -18.06
C ASN A 2 -2.74 -10.79 -17.65
N GLN A 3 -2.31 -9.67 -18.22
CA GLN A 3 -1.07 -9.02 -17.86
C GLN A 3 -1.23 -8.45 -16.46
N LEU A 4 -0.28 -8.74 -15.56
CA LEU A 4 -0.28 -8.16 -14.22
C LEU A 4 -0.31 -6.63 -14.32
N THR A 5 -1.17 -6.02 -13.51
CA THR A 5 -1.19 -4.58 -13.24
C THR A 5 0.12 -4.15 -12.59
N ASN A 6 0.39 -2.83 -12.56
CA ASN A 6 1.59 -2.32 -11.90
C ASN A 6 1.61 -2.62 -10.40
N PHE A 7 0.46 -2.53 -9.73
CA PHE A 7 0.33 -2.94 -8.33
C PHE A 7 0.70 -4.42 -8.13
N GLU A 8 0.17 -5.33 -8.93
CA GLU A 8 0.49 -6.76 -8.84
C GLU A 8 1.97 -7.05 -9.15
N LYS A 9 2.59 -6.29 -10.05
CA LYS A 9 4.05 -6.37 -10.28
C LYS A 9 4.84 -5.96 -9.04
N GLN A 10 4.42 -4.90 -8.34
CA GLN A 10 5.06 -4.46 -7.09
C GLN A 10 4.83 -5.49 -5.97
N LEU A 11 3.63 -6.07 -5.87
CA LEU A 11 3.34 -7.16 -4.94
C LEU A 11 4.20 -8.39 -5.21
N LYS A 12 4.35 -8.76 -6.48
CA LYS A 12 5.23 -9.85 -6.91
C LYS A 12 6.70 -9.56 -6.62
N ALA A 13 7.14 -8.31 -6.74
CA ALA A 13 8.50 -7.89 -6.36
C ALA A 13 8.70 -7.99 -4.84
N ALA A 14 7.74 -7.51 -4.04
CA ALA A 14 7.74 -7.60 -2.59
C ALA A 14 7.83 -9.06 -2.11
N LEU A 15 7.08 -9.98 -2.72
CA LEU A 15 7.12 -11.40 -2.35
C LEU A 15 8.48 -12.08 -2.63
N LYS A 16 9.29 -11.57 -3.57
CA LYS A 16 10.65 -12.09 -3.77
C LYS A 16 11.57 -11.78 -2.59
N GLN A 17 11.31 -10.68 -1.90
CA GLN A 17 12.02 -10.25 -0.69
C GLN A 17 11.28 -10.66 0.59
N PHE A 18 10.27 -11.54 0.49
CA PHE A 18 9.37 -11.85 1.61
C PHE A 18 10.09 -12.33 2.87
N HIS A 19 11.25 -12.97 2.76
CA HIS A 19 12.02 -13.45 3.93
C HIS A 19 13.11 -12.48 4.42
N VAL A 20 13.29 -11.34 3.77
CA VAL A 20 14.30 -10.32 4.11
C VAL A 20 13.55 -9.06 4.55
N PRO A 21 13.05 -9.00 5.80
CA PRO A 21 12.15 -7.92 6.24
C PRO A 21 12.78 -6.54 6.08
N GLU A 22 14.07 -6.39 6.36
CA GLU A 22 14.76 -5.11 6.22
C GLU A 22 14.75 -4.58 4.77
N ALA A 23 15.13 -5.42 3.80
CA ALA A 23 15.07 -5.08 2.37
C ALA A 23 13.63 -4.82 1.92
N LEU A 24 12.69 -5.65 2.39
CA LEU A 24 11.27 -5.49 2.09
C LEU A 24 10.74 -4.12 2.57
N GLY A 25 11.14 -3.66 3.75
CA GLY A 25 10.73 -2.36 4.27
C GLY A 25 11.45 -1.16 3.63
N ALA A 26 12.70 -1.35 3.21
CA ALA A 26 13.50 -0.32 2.54
C ALA A 26 13.05 -0.11 1.08
N ASP A 27 12.86 -1.19 0.34
CA ASP A 27 12.74 -1.16 -1.12
C ASP A 27 11.28 -1.22 -1.62
N SER A 28 10.37 -1.81 -0.83
CA SER A 28 8.99 -2.02 -1.28
C SER A 28 8.15 -0.74 -1.14
N PRO A 29 7.50 -0.26 -2.22
CA PRO A 29 6.54 0.84 -2.10
C PRO A 29 5.32 0.45 -1.25
N LEU A 30 5.04 -0.85 -1.12
CA LEU A 30 3.96 -1.39 -0.27
C LEU A 30 4.29 -1.33 1.23
N ALA A 31 5.57 -1.13 1.59
CA ALA A 31 6.00 -0.92 2.97
C ALA A 31 6.06 0.56 3.36
N SER A 32 5.59 1.45 2.48
CA SER A 32 5.55 2.87 2.77
C SER A 32 4.46 3.19 3.80
N PHE A 33 4.61 4.33 4.49
CA PHE A 33 3.60 4.88 5.40
C PHE A 33 2.24 5.07 4.72
N TYR A 34 2.21 5.32 3.41
CA TYR A 34 0.96 5.40 2.65
C TYR A 34 0.18 4.08 2.71
N PHE A 35 0.85 2.96 2.51
CA PHE A 35 0.20 1.65 2.58
C PHE A 35 -0.04 1.21 4.02
N LEU A 36 1.00 1.23 4.85
CA LEU A 36 0.96 0.59 6.17
C LEU A 36 0.63 1.53 7.33
N GLY A 37 0.42 2.84 7.10
CA GLY A 37 0.46 3.87 8.16
C GLY A 37 -0.26 3.52 9.46
N HIS A 38 -1.51 3.05 9.41
CA HIS A 38 -2.26 2.64 10.59
C HIS A 38 -1.81 1.38 11.32
N LEU A 39 -1.04 0.54 10.63
CA LEU A 39 -0.42 -0.64 11.24
C LEU A 39 0.92 -0.26 11.89
N LEU A 40 1.38 0.97 11.62
CA LEU A 40 2.60 1.56 12.16
C LEU A 40 2.32 2.56 13.29
N THR A 41 1.07 2.96 13.54
CA THR A 41 0.72 4.06 14.46
C THR A 41 1.00 3.80 15.94
N ASP A 42 1.33 2.56 16.33
CA ASP A 42 1.48 2.19 17.75
C ASP A 42 2.94 1.85 18.15
N SER A 43 3.94 2.28 17.37
CA SER A 43 5.33 1.93 17.66
C SER A 43 6.30 3.08 17.41
N ASP A 44 7.13 3.40 18.40
CA ASP A 44 8.26 4.32 18.28
C ASP A 44 9.24 3.93 17.14
N ASP A 45 9.21 2.66 16.71
CA ASP A 45 10.00 2.11 15.61
C ASP A 45 9.32 2.17 14.23
N ALA A 46 8.18 2.86 14.09
CA ALA A 46 7.39 2.95 12.85
C ALA A 46 8.21 3.38 11.61
N ALA A 47 9.29 4.14 11.81
CA ALA A 47 10.20 4.58 10.76
C ALA A 47 11.23 3.54 10.31
N SER A 48 11.55 2.54 11.15
CA SER A 48 12.57 1.55 10.87
C SER A 48 12.20 0.68 9.65
N PRO A 49 13.07 0.54 8.63
CA PRO A 49 12.84 -0.37 7.51
C PRO A 49 12.52 -1.80 7.98
N LEU A 50 13.23 -2.30 9.00
CA LEU A 50 12.98 -3.63 9.56
C LEU A 50 11.55 -3.77 10.10
N HIS A 51 11.07 -2.76 10.84
CA HIS A 51 9.72 -2.76 11.41
C HIS A 51 8.67 -2.72 10.31
N ARG A 52 8.79 -1.78 9.35
CA ARG A 52 7.87 -1.66 8.21
C ARG A 52 7.81 -2.96 7.39
N GLY A 53 8.94 -3.62 7.18
CA GLY A 53 9.01 -4.90 6.50
C GLY A 53 8.33 -6.04 7.26
N LYS A 54 8.51 -6.13 8.59
CA LYS A 54 7.80 -7.12 9.42
C LYS A 54 6.28 -6.93 9.36
N ILE A 55 5.82 -5.68 9.42
CA ILE A 55 4.40 -5.37 9.29
C ILE A 55 3.88 -5.75 7.89
N LEU A 56 4.62 -5.43 6.82
CA LEU A 56 4.24 -5.85 5.46
C LEU A 56 4.16 -7.39 5.35
N GLN A 57 5.16 -8.11 5.87
CA GLN A 57 5.16 -9.58 5.89
C GLN A 57 3.92 -10.15 6.59
N ARG A 58 3.60 -9.61 7.77
CA ARG A 58 2.43 -10.03 8.55
C ARG A 58 1.15 -9.85 7.73
N GLU A 59 0.94 -8.68 7.13
CA GLU A 59 -0.28 -8.43 6.37
C GLU A 59 -0.37 -9.25 5.09
N LEU A 60 0.74 -9.46 4.39
CA LEU A 60 0.78 -10.36 3.22
C LEU A 60 0.46 -11.80 3.62
N ARG A 61 0.96 -12.26 4.77
CA ARG A 61 0.65 -13.59 5.31
C ARG A 61 -0.83 -13.71 5.66
N MET A 62 -1.38 -12.75 6.40
CA MET A 62 -2.80 -12.76 6.76
C MET A 62 -3.70 -12.66 5.53
N ALA A 63 -3.31 -11.87 4.52
CA ALA A 63 -4.02 -11.82 3.23
C ALA A 63 -3.98 -13.16 2.49
N ALA A 64 -2.85 -13.86 2.53
CA ALA A 64 -2.74 -15.19 1.95
C ALA A 64 -3.59 -16.20 2.72
N GLU A 65 -3.55 -16.20 4.05
CA GLU A 65 -4.36 -17.10 4.89
C GLU A 65 -5.86 -16.95 4.62
N GLN A 66 -6.36 -15.76 4.27
CA GLN A 66 -7.76 -15.57 3.83
C GLN A 66 -8.12 -16.29 2.52
N LEU A 67 -7.13 -16.64 1.69
CA LEU A 67 -7.34 -17.50 0.51
C LEU A 67 -7.50 -18.97 0.92
N TRP A 68 -6.96 -19.37 2.08
CA TRP A 68 -7.08 -20.71 2.64
C TRP A 68 -8.42 -20.88 3.37
N GLN A 69 -9.51 -20.95 2.61
CA GLN A 69 -10.89 -21.11 3.10
C GLN A 69 -11.22 -22.56 3.53
N ARG A 70 -10.25 -23.28 4.11
CA ARG A 70 -10.37 -24.71 4.47
C ARG A 70 -9.79 -24.95 5.86
N ALA A 71 -9.84 -26.21 6.32
CA ALA A 71 -9.23 -26.60 7.58
C ALA A 71 -7.72 -26.24 7.59
N PRO A 72 -7.17 -25.75 8.72
CA PRO A 72 -5.77 -25.36 8.81
C PRO A 72 -4.82 -26.48 8.37
N LEU A 73 -3.77 -26.12 7.63
CA LEU A 73 -2.69 -27.05 7.30
C LEU A 73 -1.81 -27.24 8.54
N THR A 74 -1.42 -28.48 8.82
CA THR A 74 -0.62 -28.79 10.03
C THR A 74 0.77 -29.31 9.70
N SER A 75 0.97 -29.85 8.49
CA SER A 75 2.24 -30.45 8.08
C SER A 75 2.57 -30.19 6.61
N ALA A 76 3.83 -30.43 6.24
CA ALA A 76 4.28 -30.41 4.85
C ALA A 76 3.55 -31.45 3.97
N ASP A 77 3.27 -32.62 4.52
CA ASP A 77 2.55 -33.69 3.83
C ASP A 77 1.09 -33.28 3.56
N ASP A 78 0.44 -32.57 4.49
CA ASP A 78 -0.90 -32.01 4.28
C ASP A 78 -0.90 -31.03 3.09
N VAL A 79 0.12 -30.18 2.99
CA VAL A 79 0.24 -29.21 1.88
C VAL A 79 0.32 -29.95 0.55
N LEU A 80 1.15 -30.99 0.45
CA LEU A 80 1.29 -31.79 -0.77
C LEU A 80 0.01 -32.55 -1.12
N GLN A 81 -0.65 -33.17 -0.13
CA GLN A 81 -1.90 -33.87 -0.34
C GLN A 81 -3.01 -32.93 -0.83
N GLN A 82 -3.15 -31.77 -0.19
CA GLN A 82 -4.13 -30.77 -0.61
C GLN A 82 -3.80 -30.19 -1.98
N PHE A 83 -2.52 -30.02 -2.29
CA PHE A 83 -2.07 -29.58 -3.60
C PHE A 83 -2.48 -30.56 -4.70
N HIS A 84 -2.23 -31.86 -4.53
CA HIS A 84 -2.68 -32.88 -5.49
C HIS A 84 -4.20 -32.86 -5.67
N ALA A 85 -4.97 -32.71 -4.60
CA ALA A 85 -6.43 -32.62 -4.67
C ALA A 85 -6.92 -31.35 -5.41
N LEU A 86 -6.30 -30.20 -5.14
CA LEU A 86 -6.71 -28.89 -5.68
C LEU A 86 -6.09 -28.56 -7.04
N SER A 87 -5.10 -29.31 -7.50
CA SER A 87 -4.50 -29.17 -8.84
C SER A 87 -5.52 -29.29 -9.97
N LYS A 88 -6.62 -30.01 -9.73
CA LYS A 88 -7.78 -30.13 -10.64
C LYS A 88 -8.68 -28.89 -10.67
N GLN A 89 -8.47 -27.94 -9.74
CA GLN A 89 -9.25 -26.72 -9.56
C GLN A 89 -8.32 -25.48 -9.46
N PRO A 90 -7.56 -25.18 -10.53
CA PRO A 90 -6.53 -24.13 -10.50
C PRO A 90 -7.10 -22.72 -10.30
N GLU A 91 -8.40 -22.53 -10.53
CA GLU A 91 -9.08 -21.24 -10.32
C GLU A 91 -9.51 -21.00 -8.87
N SER A 92 -9.33 -21.96 -7.95
CA SER A 92 -9.76 -21.82 -6.56
C SER A 92 -8.86 -20.88 -5.74
N ASP A 93 -9.41 -20.21 -4.73
CA ASP A 93 -8.61 -19.39 -3.79
C ASP A 93 -7.62 -20.26 -3.00
N SER A 94 -8.04 -21.46 -2.60
CA SER A 94 -7.17 -22.39 -1.86
C SER A 94 -6.01 -22.91 -2.69
N TYR A 95 -6.18 -23.13 -4.00
CA TYR A 95 -5.06 -23.46 -4.88
C TYR A 95 -4.07 -22.29 -4.98
N ALA A 96 -4.56 -21.06 -5.12
CA ALA A 96 -3.72 -19.88 -5.11
C ALA A 96 -2.89 -19.74 -3.82
N TYR A 97 -3.48 -20.03 -2.65
CA TYR A 97 -2.73 -20.10 -1.39
C TYR A 97 -1.57 -21.10 -1.46
N LEU A 98 -1.83 -22.32 -1.93
CA LEU A 98 -0.79 -23.36 -2.00
C LEU A 98 0.35 -22.97 -2.95
N ILE A 99 0.03 -22.30 -4.05
CA ILE A 99 1.06 -21.75 -4.97
C ILE A 99 1.93 -20.69 -4.26
N LEU A 100 1.33 -19.81 -3.45
CA LEU A 100 2.07 -18.82 -2.65
C LEU A 100 2.91 -19.47 -1.55
N GLU A 101 2.36 -20.49 -0.89
CA GLU A 101 3.05 -21.27 0.14
C GLU A 101 4.31 -21.93 -0.41
N LEU A 102 4.19 -22.58 -1.57
CA LEU A 102 5.31 -23.24 -2.25
C LEU A 102 6.40 -22.27 -2.72
N ARG A 103 6.03 -21.08 -3.20
CA ARG A 103 6.99 -20.14 -3.82
C ARG A 103 7.58 -19.10 -2.88
N CYS A 104 6.80 -18.64 -1.90
CA CYS A 104 7.06 -17.38 -1.22
C CYS A 104 6.96 -17.47 0.29
N LEU A 105 5.94 -18.14 0.83
CA LEU A 105 5.67 -18.08 2.28
C LEU A 105 6.52 -19.08 3.07
N HIS A 106 6.73 -20.28 2.52
CA HIS A 106 7.57 -21.34 3.08
C HIS A 106 7.35 -21.62 4.58
N ASN A 107 6.08 -21.60 5.03
CA ASN A 107 5.71 -21.92 6.40
C ASN A 107 5.89 -23.42 6.67
N PHE A 108 5.55 -24.27 5.68
CA PHE A 108 5.62 -25.74 5.79
C PHE A 108 6.70 -26.35 4.90
N LEU A 109 6.88 -25.81 3.70
CA LEU A 109 7.82 -26.32 2.69
C LEU A 109 8.95 -25.32 2.47
N LYS A 110 10.20 -25.75 2.66
CA LYS A 110 11.42 -24.95 2.44
C LYS A 110 12.24 -25.54 1.30
N PRO A 111 11.88 -25.24 0.04
CA PRO A 111 12.62 -25.74 -1.11
C PRO A 111 14.04 -25.18 -1.10
N LYS A 112 15.04 -26.01 -1.38
CA LYS A 112 16.44 -25.58 -1.47
C LYS A 112 16.67 -24.72 -2.71
N LYS A 113 15.99 -25.06 -3.80
CA LYS A 113 15.94 -24.26 -5.03
C LYS A 113 14.49 -24.14 -5.50
N ILE A 114 14.18 -22.99 -6.08
CA ILE A 114 12.89 -22.76 -6.74
C ILE A 114 12.65 -23.81 -7.85
N ALA A 115 13.72 -24.32 -8.48
CA ALA A 115 13.65 -25.39 -9.47
C ALA A 115 13.05 -26.71 -8.93
N ASP A 116 13.38 -27.04 -7.68
CA ASP A 116 12.92 -28.27 -7.02
C ASP A 116 11.39 -28.31 -6.93
N ILE A 117 10.74 -27.14 -6.80
CA ILE A 117 9.28 -27.01 -6.79
C ILE A 117 8.67 -27.48 -8.12
N TRP A 118 9.28 -27.10 -9.27
CA TRP A 118 8.78 -27.45 -10.61
C TRP A 118 9.08 -28.90 -10.97
N GLU A 119 10.21 -29.42 -10.52
CA GLU A 119 10.69 -30.75 -10.94
C GLU A 119 10.09 -31.88 -10.10
N SER A 120 9.70 -31.61 -8.86
CA SER A 120 9.29 -32.68 -7.92
C SER A 120 7.88 -32.54 -7.33
N ILE A 121 7.31 -31.33 -7.29
CA ILE A 121 6.05 -31.08 -6.56
C ILE A 121 4.91 -30.74 -7.51
N LEU A 122 5.16 -29.92 -8.53
CA LEU A 122 4.12 -29.39 -9.39
C LEU A 122 3.98 -30.18 -10.70
N PRO A 123 2.78 -30.69 -11.03
CA PRO A 123 2.51 -31.30 -12.32
C PRO A 123 2.31 -30.22 -13.38
N GLY A 124 2.95 -30.37 -14.55
CA GLY A 124 2.71 -29.52 -15.72
C GLY A 124 3.97 -28.83 -16.24
N SER A 125 3.76 -27.87 -17.14
CA SER A 125 4.84 -27.12 -17.75
C SER A 125 5.24 -25.90 -16.91
N ARG A 126 6.51 -25.51 -17.02
CA ARG A 126 7.02 -24.26 -16.41
C ARG A 126 6.15 -23.03 -16.76
N ALA A 127 5.59 -22.99 -17.96
CA ALA A 127 4.74 -21.88 -18.42
C ALA A 127 3.40 -21.81 -17.67
N GLU A 128 2.78 -22.95 -17.38
CA GLU A 128 1.54 -23.03 -16.60
C GLU A 128 1.77 -22.54 -15.17
N HIS A 129 2.87 -22.94 -14.55
CA HIS A 129 3.20 -22.48 -13.20
C HIS A 129 3.43 -20.98 -13.09
N TYR A 130 4.02 -20.33 -14.10
CA TYR A 130 4.10 -18.87 -14.11
C TYR A 130 2.72 -18.23 -14.20
N ARG A 131 1.78 -18.81 -14.96
CA ARG A 131 0.40 -18.32 -15.04
C ARG A 131 -0.36 -18.52 -13.73
N ASP A 132 -0.22 -19.67 -13.10
CA ASP A 132 -0.83 -19.96 -11.80
C ASP A 132 -0.30 -19.03 -10.71
N TYR A 133 1.00 -18.73 -10.75
CA TYR A 133 1.57 -17.73 -9.84
C TYR A 133 1.01 -16.34 -10.11
N ASP A 134 0.92 -15.89 -11.37
CA ASP A 134 0.35 -14.58 -11.69
C ASP A 134 -1.11 -14.47 -11.22
N ARG A 135 -1.90 -15.54 -11.36
CA ARG A 135 -3.26 -15.61 -10.83
C ARG A 135 -3.29 -15.54 -9.29
N ALA A 136 -2.38 -16.25 -8.63
CA ALA A 136 -2.26 -16.20 -7.19
C ALA A 136 -1.87 -14.81 -6.69
N ILE A 137 -1.00 -14.10 -7.42
CA ILE A 137 -0.66 -12.69 -7.14
C ILE A 137 -1.90 -11.79 -7.26
N THR A 138 -2.71 -11.94 -8.32
CA THR A 138 -3.95 -11.16 -8.48
C THR A 138 -4.89 -11.36 -7.31
N LYS A 139 -5.13 -12.62 -6.91
CA LYS A 139 -6.02 -12.95 -5.77
C LYS A 139 -5.48 -12.43 -4.45
N LEU A 140 -4.18 -12.61 -4.20
CA LEU A 140 -3.52 -12.04 -3.02
C LEU A 140 -3.65 -10.53 -2.98
N GLY A 141 -3.44 -9.87 -4.12
CA GLY A 141 -3.54 -8.41 -4.24
C GLY A 141 -4.91 -7.89 -3.82
N GLN A 142 -5.98 -8.57 -4.22
CA GLN A 142 -7.33 -8.21 -3.80
C GLN A 142 -7.52 -8.35 -2.28
N ARG A 143 -7.11 -9.47 -1.69
CA ARG A 143 -7.21 -9.68 -0.23
C ARG A 143 -6.35 -8.68 0.56
N PHE A 144 -5.14 -8.41 0.06
CA PHE A 144 -4.22 -7.47 0.67
C PHE A 144 -4.78 -6.04 0.66
N LEU A 145 -5.35 -5.58 -0.47
CA LEU A 145 -6.00 -4.26 -0.54
C LEU A 145 -7.22 -4.15 0.38
N GLN A 146 -8.05 -5.20 0.45
CA GLN A 146 -9.22 -5.24 1.35
C GLN A 146 -8.84 -5.12 2.82
N ARG A 147 -7.69 -5.67 3.20
CA ARG A 147 -7.17 -5.61 4.57
C ARG A 147 -6.52 -4.27 4.89
N VAL A 148 -5.64 -3.81 4.03
CA VAL A 148 -4.83 -2.61 4.29
C VAL A 148 -5.64 -1.33 4.07
N GLN A 149 -6.60 -1.35 3.15
CA GLN A 149 -7.48 -0.23 2.80
C GLN A 149 -6.73 1.09 2.63
N PRO A 150 -5.66 1.13 1.80
CA PRO A 150 -4.79 2.31 1.70
C PRO A 150 -5.55 3.56 1.23
N THR A 151 -6.60 3.39 0.43
CA THR A 151 -7.40 4.50 -0.15
C THR A 151 -8.26 5.23 0.88
N PHE A 152 -8.63 4.58 1.99
CA PHE A 152 -9.42 5.20 3.07
C PHE A 152 -8.53 5.78 4.17
N ARG A 153 -7.27 6.13 3.85
CA ARG A 153 -6.32 6.66 4.83
C ARG A 153 -5.76 7.98 4.37
N LEU A 154 -5.83 8.91 5.29
CA LEU A 154 -5.21 10.22 5.16
C LEU A 154 -3.77 10.06 5.56
N GLU A 155 -2.86 10.45 4.67
CA GLU A 155 -1.47 10.57 5.06
C GLU A 155 -1.37 11.67 6.12
N GLN A 156 -0.46 11.49 7.06
CA GLN A 156 -0.09 12.53 8.01
C GLN A 156 1.37 12.94 7.75
N PRO A 157 1.72 14.22 7.92
CA PRO A 157 3.10 14.64 7.93
C PRO A 157 3.86 13.84 8.99
N SER A 158 5.03 13.30 8.63
CA SER A 158 5.89 12.62 9.60
C SER A 158 6.34 13.60 10.68
N GLU A 159 6.49 13.13 11.93
CA GLU A 159 7.07 13.96 12.98
C GLU A 159 8.47 14.42 12.57
N SER A 160 8.68 15.74 12.51
CA SER A 160 9.96 16.31 12.15
C SER A 160 10.84 16.41 13.39
N GLY A 161 11.98 15.72 13.39
CA GLY A 161 13.09 16.06 14.30
C GLY A 161 13.62 17.49 14.07
N PRO A 162 14.55 17.98 14.90
CA PRO A 162 15.05 19.35 14.83
C PRO A 162 15.66 19.66 13.45
N LEU A 163 15.14 20.70 12.78
CA LEU A 163 15.62 21.17 11.48
C LEU A 163 16.78 22.16 11.65
N LEU A 164 18.01 21.67 11.56
CA LEU A 164 19.21 22.51 11.66
C LEU A 164 19.42 23.31 10.37
N GLY A 165 19.53 24.64 10.49
CA GLY A 165 19.86 25.53 9.37
C GLY A 165 18.68 25.94 8.47
N TYR A 166 17.46 25.47 8.76
CA TYR A 166 16.26 25.78 7.94
C TYR A 166 15.33 26.84 8.57
N LEU A 167 15.68 27.40 9.74
CA LEU A 167 14.79 28.30 10.49
C LEU A 167 14.36 29.53 9.67
N GLY A 168 15.30 30.23 9.03
CA GLY A 168 14.96 31.40 8.19
C GLY A 168 14.07 31.05 7.00
N LEU A 169 14.30 29.88 6.37
CA LEU A 169 13.47 29.40 5.26
C LEU A 169 12.06 28.98 5.73
N LEU A 170 11.94 28.42 6.95
CA LEU A 170 10.64 28.11 7.54
C LEU A 170 9.84 29.38 7.77
N GLU A 171 10.46 30.43 8.33
CA GLU A 171 9.80 31.72 8.56
C GLU A 171 9.32 32.36 7.24
N GLU A 172 10.17 32.37 6.21
CA GLU A 172 9.82 32.87 4.88
C GLU A 172 8.63 32.11 4.29
N ALA A 173 8.67 30.78 4.33
CA ALA A 173 7.60 29.94 3.82
C ALA A 173 6.30 30.12 4.62
N GLN A 174 6.37 30.24 5.94
CA GLN A 174 5.20 30.53 6.78
C GLN A 174 4.56 31.87 6.43
N CYS A 175 5.36 32.92 6.24
CA CYS A 175 4.87 34.23 5.81
C CYS A 175 4.16 34.14 4.46
N ALA A 176 4.77 33.48 3.48
CA ALA A 176 4.15 33.28 2.17
C ALA A 176 2.82 32.51 2.25
N LEU A 177 2.74 31.44 3.05
CA LEU A 177 1.51 30.66 3.21
C LEU A 177 0.41 31.48 3.93
N LYS A 178 0.76 32.29 4.93
CA LYS A 178 -0.20 33.22 5.60
C LYS A 178 -0.79 34.24 4.63
N GLU A 179 -0.02 34.65 3.62
CA GLU A 179 -0.47 35.51 2.51
C GLU A 179 -1.24 34.75 1.42
N ARG A 180 -1.62 33.49 1.66
CA ARG A 180 -2.33 32.61 0.71
C ARG A 180 -1.54 32.34 -0.58
N LYS A 181 -0.20 32.40 -0.53
CA LYS A 181 0.67 32.01 -1.64
C LYS A 181 0.96 30.50 -1.60
N SER A 182 1.42 29.96 -2.71
CA SER A 182 1.93 28.59 -2.80
C SER A 182 3.44 28.57 -2.61
N VAL A 183 3.94 27.62 -1.81
CA VAL A 183 5.38 27.42 -1.59
C VAL A 183 5.81 26.11 -2.25
N ALA A 184 6.83 26.17 -3.11
CA ALA A 184 7.43 25.01 -3.74
C ALA A 184 8.85 24.81 -3.21
N VAL A 185 9.16 23.59 -2.73
CA VAL A 185 10.47 23.23 -2.18
C VAL A 185 11.12 22.19 -3.09
N TYR A 186 12.30 22.49 -3.61
CA TYR A 186 13.06 21.64 -4.53
C TYR A 186 14.48 21.40 -4.03
N GLY A 187 15.10 20.31 -4.48
CA GLY A 187 16.45 19.92 -4.06
C GLY A 187 16.70 18.42 -4.20
N SER A 188 17.96 18.00 -4.08
CA SER A 188 18.39 16.61 -4.21
C SER A 188 17.72 15.67 -3.20
N GLY A 189 17.73 14.37 -3.47
CA GLY A 189 17.22 13.35 -2.54
C GLY A 189 17.94 13.41 -1.19
N GLY A 190 17.21 13.18 -0.09
CA GLY A 190 17.79 13.13 1.26
C GLY A 190 18.03 14.47 1.96
N THR A 191 17.74 15.62 1.33
CA THR A 191 17.97 16.95 1.93
C THR A 191 16.94 17.39 2.98
N GLY A 192 16.00 16.52 3.36
CA GLY A 192 15.01 16.85 4.39
C GLY A 192 13.79 17.67 3.92
N LYS A 193 13.51 17.76 2.60
CA LYS A 193 12.32 18.48 2.07
C LYS A 193 11.00 18.05 2.71
N THR A 194 10.80 16.75 2.87
CA THR A 194 9.60 16.20 3.51
C THR A 194 9.51 16.60 4.98
N ALA A 195 10.65 16.61 5.69
CA ALA A 195 10.72 17.05 7.08
C ALA A 195 10.46 18.57 7.21
N PHE A 196 10.96 19.38 6.26
CA PHE A 196 10.65 20.81 6.16
C PHE A 196 9.15 21.06 5.96
N GLY A 197 8.52 20.33 5.02
CA GLY A 197 7.07 20.42 4.81
C GLY A 197 6.26 19.99 6.04
N ALA A 198 6.72 18.96 6.76
CA ALA A 198 6.08 18.52 8.00
C ALA A 198 6.18 19.56 9.11
N ALA A 199 7.33 20.23 9.27
CA ALA A 199 7.49 21.32 10.23
C ALA A 199 6.61 22.54 9.89
N LEU A 200 6.47 22.86 8.60
CA LEU A 200 5.50 23.88 8.15
C LEU A 200 4.06 23.50 8.51
N ALA A 201 3.67 22.25 8.26
CA ALA A 201 2.34 21.76 8.58
C ALA A 201 2.06 21.83 10.09
N ALA A 202 3.02 21.43 10.93
CA ALA A 202 2.90 21.45 12.39
C ALA A 202 2.72 22.86 12.98
N THR A 203 3.22 23.88 12.30
CA THR A 203 3.17 25.28 12.75
C THR A 203 2.01 26.06 12.11
N TYR A 204 1.20 25.42 11.26
CA TYR A 204 0.16 26.10 10.51
C TYR A 204 -1.11 26.35 11.36
N PRO A 205 -1.68 27.58 11.37
CA PRO A 205 -2.68 27.98 12.38
C PRO A 205 -4.00 27.21 12.38
N SER A 206 -4.46 26.68 11.23
CA SER A 206 -5.78 26.03 11.14
C SER A 206 -5.82 24.63 11.75
N GLY A 207 -4.67 24.00 12.00
CA GLY A 207 -4.60 22.59 12.41
C GLY A 207 -5.14 21.58 11.38
N HIS A 208 -5.67 22.06 10.25
CA HIS A 208 -6.20 21.23 9.17
C HIS A 208 -5.16 21.13 8.05
N CYS A 209 -4.44 20.01 8.02
CA CYS A 209 -3.45 19.72 6.99
C CYS A 209 -3.87 18.47 6.21
N PHE A 210 -4.19 18.65 4.93
CA PHE A 210 -4.29 17.54 3.99
C PHE A 210 -2.91 17.25 3.40
N TRP A 211 -2.36 16.09 3.74
CA TRP A 211 -1.08 15.63 3.21
C TRP A 211 -1.31 14.56 2.14
N PHE A 212 -0.62 14.67 1.00
CA PHE A 212 -0.76 13.72 -0.10
C PHE A 212 0.57 13.53 -0.82
N THR A 213 1.08 12.29 -0.83
CA THR A 213 2.31 11.94 -1.54
C THR A 213 1.97 11.34 -2.89
N ILE A 214 2.35 12.03 -3.98
CA ILE A 214 2.22 11.49 -5.34
C ILE A 214 3.27 10.39 -5.55
N ARG A 215 2.81 9.17 -5.77
CA ARG A 215 3.61 7.97 -6.06
C ARG A 215 3.28 7.51 -7.47
N PRO A 216 4.26 7.58 -8.40
CA PRO A 216 4.05 7.17 -9.77
C PRO A 216 3.48 5.76 -9.87
N THR A 217 2.53 5.56 -10.77
CA THR A 217 1.80 4.31 -11.03
C THR A 217 0.91 3.77 -9.90
N LEU A 218 0.87 4.45 -8.75
CA LEU A 218 0.12 4.00 -7.58
C LEU A 218 -1.08 4.90 -7.27
N ASN A 219 -0.84 6.20 -7.06
CA ASN A 219 -1.86 7.19 -6.71
C ASN A 219 -1.63 8.52 -7.45
N ASP A 220 -0.94 8.48 -8.59
CA ASP A 220 -0.58 9.64 -9.43
C ASP A 220 -1.72 10.11 -10.35
N ARG A 221 -2.95 9.67 -10.06
CA ARG A 221 -4.16 10.06 -10.77
C ARG A 221 -4.97 11.07 -9.95
N LEU A 222 -5.65 11.98 -10.65
CA LEU A 222 -6.46 13.02 -10.02
C LEU A 222 -7.58 12.41 -9.15
N GLU A 223 -8.17 11.32 -9.59
CA GLU A 223 -9.22 10.58 -8.88
C GLU A 223 -8.70 10.07 -7.53
N SER A 224 -7.45 9.61 -7.47
CA SER A 224 -6.84 9.16 -6.21
C SER A 224 -6.68 10.31 -5.21
N MET A 225 -6.26 11.49 -5.68
CA MET A 225 -6.15 12.68 -4.84
C MET A 225 -7.52 13.18 -4.38
N LEU A 226 -8.49 13.26 -5.28
CA LEU A 226 -9.85 13.71 -4.96
C LEU A 226 -10.57 12.73 -4.02
N PHE A 227 -10.31 11.43 -4.15
CA PHE A 227 -10.83 10.44 -3.22
C PHE A 227 -10.25 10.61 -1.80
N ALA A 228 -8.93 10.75 -1.70
CA ALA A 228 -8.28 11.03 -0.42
C ALA A 228 -8.74 12.36 0.19
N LEU A 229 -8.89 13.41 -0.62
CA LEU A 229 -9.39 14.72 -0.18
C LEU A 229 -10.85 14.66 0.26
N GLY A 230 -11.72 13.98 -0.48
CA GLY A 230 -13.12 13.79 -0.09
C GLY A 230 -13.25 13.06 1.23
N TYR A 231 -12.45 12.02 1.43
CA TYR A 231 -12.39 11.32 2.72
C TYR A 231 -11.86 12.24 3.85
N PHE A 232 -10.86 13.09 3.56
CA PHE A 232 -10.31 14.06 4.51
C PHE A 232 -11.34 15.05 5.01
N LEU A 233 -12.13 15.59 4.08
CA LEU A 233 -13.19 16.54 4.33
C LEU A 233 -14.34 15.87 5.10
N HIS A 234 -14.70 14.64 4.71
CA HIS A 234 -15.76 13.88 5.37
C HIS A 234 -15.47 13.63 6.86
N GLN A 235 -14.22 13.27 7.20
CA GLN A 235 -13.81 13.12 8.61
C GLN A 235 -13.93 14.41 9.42
N ARG A 236 -14.08 15.57 8.77
CA ARG A 236 -14.23 16.90 9.39
C ARG A 236 -15.64 17.47 9.24
N GLY A 237 -16.60 16.66 8.81
CA GLY A 237 -18.01 17.03 8.69
C GLY A 237 -18.42 17.57 7.31
N ALA A 238 -17.48 17.84 6.41
CA ALA A 238 -17.77 18.30 5.05
C ALA A 238 -17.80 17.10 4.07
N SER A 239 -19.00 16.64 3.71
CA SER A 239 -19.18 15.30 3.12
C SER A 239 -19.67 15.28 1.68
N ASN A 240 -19.83 16.43 1.02
CA ASN A 240 -20.51 16.49 -0.28
C ASN A 240 -19.70 15.78 -1.37
N LEU A 241 -18.39 16.06 -1.44
CA LEU A 241 -17.48 15.40 -2.36
C LEU A 241 -17.41 13.90 -2.08
N TRP A 242 -17.37 13.51 -0.82
CA TRP A 242 -17.29 12.10 -0.41
C TRP A 242 -18.51 11.30 -0.84
N HIS A 243 -19.71 11.81 -0.58
CA HIS A 243 -20.95 11.15 -0.99
C HIS A 243 -21.02 10.97 -2.51
N MET A 244 -20.65 12.00 -3.28
CA MET A 244 -20.60 11.92 -4.74
C MET A 244 -19.63 10.80 -5.19
N LEU A 245 -18.42 10.78 -4.64
CA LEU A 245 -17.44 9.75 -4.98
C LEU A 245 -17.93 8.35 -4.64
N LEU A 246 -18.61 8.15 -3.50
CA LEU A 246 -19.18 6.85 -3.15
C LEU A 246 -20.28 6.40 -4.13
N VAL A 247 -21.19 7.31 -4.51
CA VAL A 247 -22.26 7.03 -5.49
C VAL A 247 -21.70 6.62 -6.85
N HIS A 248 -20.59 7.24 -7.26
CA HIS A 248 -19.94 6.97 -8.55
C HIS A 248 -18.82 5.91 -8.47
N ASN A 249 -18.71 5.15 -7.37
CA ASN A 249 -17.65 4.15 -7.16
C ASN A 249 -16.23 4.71 -7.37
N GLY A 250 -15.98 5.94 -6.93
CA GLY A 250 -14.72 6.66 -7.05
C GLY A 250 -14.41 7.18 -8.46
N LYS A 251 -15.32 7.00 -9.43
CA LYS A 251 -15.18 7.58 -10.78
C LYS A 251 -15.60 9.04 -10.79
N ILE A 252 -14.90 9.82 -11.59
CA ILE A 252 -15.15 11.26 -11.73
C ILE A 252 -15.45 11.54 -13.18
N ASP A 253 -16.73 11.46 -13.55
CA ASP A 253 -17.19 11.70 -14.92
C ASP A 253 -17.36 13.20 -15.20
N ASN A 254 -17.52 14.02 -14.16
CA ASN A 254 -17.69 15.47 -14.27
C ASN A 254 -16.75 16.22 -13.30
N LEU A 255 -15.61 16.67 -13.82
CA LEU A 255 -14.61 17.42 -13.07
C LEU A 255 -15.12 18.78 -12.58
N ALA A 256 -16.02 19.44 -13.32
CA ALA A 256 -16.58 20.73 -12.92
C ALA A 256 -17.46 20.59 -11.66
N LEU A 257 -18.29 19.54 -11.62
CA LEU A 257 -19.07 19.20 -10.43
C LEU A 257 -18.15 18.87 -9.26
N ALA A 258 -17.17 17.97 -9.45
CA ALA A 258 -16.24 17.61 -8.39
C ALA A 258 -15.48 18.83 -7.84
N SER A 259 -15.01 19.73 -8.70
CA SER A 259 -14.37 20.98 -8.27
C SER A 259 -15.32 21.93 -7.54
N GLY A 260 -16.61 21.96 -7.91
CA GLY A 260 -17.64 22.73 -7.18
C GLY A 260 -17.80 22.23 -5.75
N LEU A 261 -18.00 20.90 -5.60
CA LEU A 261 -18.14 20.25 -4.30
C LEU A 261 -16.90 20.40 -3.42
N VAL A 262 -15.69 20.32 -4.00
CA VAL A 262 -14.43 20.60 -3.27
C VAL A 262 -14.44 22.01 -2.67
N ARG A 263 -14.86 23.02 -3.45
CA ARG A 263 -14.89 24.41 -2.98
C ARG A 263 -15.92 24.62 -1.88
N GLU A 264 -17.09 24.00 -2.02
CA GLU A 264 -18.14 24.03 -1.00
C GLU A 264 -17.66 23.37 0.30
N ASP A 265 -17.09 22.17 0.23
CA ASP A 265 -16.59 21.46 1.40
C ASP A 265 -15.41 22.20 2.07
N LEU A 266 -14.50 22.80 1.29
CA LEU A 266 -13.40 23.62 1.83
C LEU A 266 -13.87 24.92 2.49
N ALA A 267 -15.04 25.45 2.11
CA ALA A 267 -15.59 26.66 2.71
C ALA A 267 -16.25 26.40 4.09
N ILE A 268 -16.46 25.13 4.44
CA ILE A 268 -17.05 24.70 5.72
C ILE A 268 -15.97 24.53 6.81
N LEU A 269 -14.71 24.28 6.41
CA LEU A 269 -13.56 24.18 7.31
C LEU A 269 -13.10 25.55 7.82
#